data_AF-A0A1V5DMH5-F1
#
_entry.id   AF-A0A1V5DMH5-F1
#
_cell.length_a   1.000
_cell.length_b   1.000
_cell.length_c   1.000
_cell.angle_alpha   90.00
_cell.angle_beta   90.00
_cell.angle_gamma   90.00
#
_symmetry.space_group_name_H-M   'P 1'
#
loop_
_entity.id
_entity.type
_entity.pdbx_description
1 polymer ?
#
loop_
_entity_poly.entity_id
_entity_poly.type
_entity_poly.pdbx_seq_one_letter_code
_entity_poly.pdbx_strand_id
1 'polypeptide(L)'
;MIAAGLFATTAVNGDGANGLFFGNPGQVGVQIIAILVTIAFAFGMTYVLAKLLHWSMGLRVSPMEEEVGLDISSHGERSYS
;
A
#
# COMPACT_ATOMS: atom_id res chain seq x y z
N MET A 1 2.72 7.80 9.69
CA MET A 1 4.14 8.19 9.65
C MET A 1 4.37 9.64 10.08
N ILE A 2 3.75 10.66 9.44
CA ILE A 2 3.96 12.08 9.81
C ILE A 2 3.65 12.40 11.28
N ALA A 3 2.56 11.87 11.83
CA ALA A 3 2.18 12.12 13.23
C ALA A 3 3.27 11.69 14.23
N ALA A 4 3.98 10.58 13.97
CA ALA A 4 5.13 10.18 14.79
C ALA A 4 6.28 11.21 14.69
N GLY A 5 6.44 11.83 13.53
CA GLY A 5 7.39 12.93 13.32
C GLY A 5 7.08 14.16 14.16
N LEU A 6 5.80 14.40 14.47
CA LEU A 6 5.34 15.56 15.23
C LEU A 6 5.30 15.29 16.74
N PHE A 7 4.74 14.14 17.14
CA PHE A 7 4.29 13.87 18.51
C PHE A 7 5.07 12.77 19.23
N ALA A 8 6.03 12.09 18.61
CA ALA A 8 6.81 11.07 19.31
C ALA A 8 7.55 11.69 20.51
N THR A 9 7.65 10.94 21.61
CA THR A 9 8.34 11.41 22.82
C THR A 9 9.04 10.24 23.53
N THR A 10 10.26 10.47 23.97
CA THR A 10 11.04 9.49 24.74
C THR A 10 10.46 9.25 26.14
N ALA A 11 9.60 10.15 26.62
CA ALA A 11 8.85 9.94 27.86
C ALA A 11 7.88 8.76 27.78
N VAL A 12 7.42 8.40 26.57
CA VAL A 12 6.53 7.24 26.32
C VAL A 12 7.33 6.02 25.86
N ASN A 13 8.39 6.23 25.07
CA ASN A 13 9.28 5.17 24.61
C ASN A 13 10.74 5.61 24.70
N GLY A 14 11.43 5.17 25.76
CA GLY A 14 12.82 5.53 26.04
C GLY A 14 13.82 5.14 24.94
N ASP A 15 13.54 4.06 24.20
CA ASP A 15 14.37 3.59 23.08
C ASP A 15 14.03 4.31 21.76
N GLY A 16 13.03 5.18 21.77
CA GLY A 16 12.58 5.95 20.63
C GLY A 16 13.33 7.27 20.44
N ALA A 17 12.69 8.18 19.71
CA ALA A 17 13.18 9.55 19.51
C ALA A 17 12.03 10.54 19.68
N ASN A 18 12.36 11.76 20.11
CA ASN A 18 11.41 12.85 20.15
C ASN A 18 10.97 13.26 18.74
N GLY A 19 9.76 13.79 18.63
CA GLY A 19 9.23 14.46 17.45
C GLY A 19 9.44 15.98 17.52
N LEU A 20 8.93 16.67 16.51
CA LEU A 20 9.06 18.12 16.33
C LEU A 20 8.64 18.90 17.58
N PHE A 21 7.48 18.58 18.17
CA PHE A 21 6.95 19.30 19.33
C PHE A 21 7.68 18.99 20.64
N PHE A 22 8.57 17.99 20.61
CA PHE A 22 9.40 17.59 21.75
C PHE A 22 10.89 17.87 21.51
N GLY A 23 11.21 18.79 20.59
CA GLY A 23 12.56 19.35 20.39
C GLY A 23 13.39 18.68 19.30
N ASN A 24 12.83 17.75 18.51
CA ASN A 24 13.55 17.09 17.42
C ASN A 24 12.86 17.31 16.06
N PRO A 25 13.15 18.42 15.36
CA PRO A 25 12.60 18.69 14.03
C PRO A 25 13.06 17.70 12.96
N GLY A 26 14.23 17.08 13.14
CA GLY A 26 14.77 16.08 12.20
C GLY A 26 13.87 14.86 12.04
N GLN A 27 13.08 14.52 13.05
CA GLN A 27 12.18 13.39 13.02
C GLN A 27 11.12 13.50 11.91
N VAL A 28 10.66 14.71 11.59
CA VAL A 28 9.71 14.92 10.47
C VAL A 28 10.36 14.56 9.13
N GLY A 29 11.62 14.94 8.92
CA GLY A 29 12.38 14.60 7.72
C GLY A 29 12.55 13.09 7.54
N VAL A 30 12.90 12.37 8.62
CA VAL A 30 12.99 10.91 8.63
C VAL A 30 11.66 10.26 8.22
N GLN A 31 10.54 10.76 8.76
CA GLN A 31 9.22 10.23 8.42
C GLN A 31 8.81 10.52 6.97
N ILE A 32 9.19 11.67 6.41
CA ILE A 32 8.97 12.00 4.99
C ILE A 32 9.72 11.01 4.09
N ILE A 33 11.00 10.76 4.36
CA ILE A 33 11.80 9.79 3.60
C ILE A 33 11.19 8.40 3.70
N ALA A 34 10.78 7.97 4.90
CA ALA A 34 10.12 6.67 5.10
C ALA A 34 8.84 6.54 4.26
N ILE A 35 8.02 7.60 4.18
CA ILE A 35 6.81 7.63 3.32
C ILE A 35 7.19 7.47 1.85
N LEU A 36 8.15 8.26 1.36
CA LEU A 36 8.55 8.23 -0.04
C LEU A 36 9.10 6.86 -0.44
N VAL A 37 9.96 6.27 0.39
CA VAL A 37 10.51 4.93 0.17
C VAL A 37 9.41 3.88 0.17
N THR A 38 8.48 3.94 1.12
CA THR A 38 7.38 2.98 1.22
C THR A 38 6.45 3.07 0.01
N ILE A 39 6.09 4.28 -0.43
CA ILE A 39 5.26 4.49 -1.62
C ILE A 39 5.98 3.98 -2.87
N ALA A 40 7.24 4.34 -3.05
CA ALA A 40 8.04 3.92 -4.20
C ALA A 40 8.16 2.40 -4.26
N PHE A 41 8.41 1.75 -3.12
CA PHE A 41 8.49 0.30 -3.03
C PHE A 41 7.13 -0.36 -3.29
N ALA A 42 6.09 0.04 -2.57
CA ALA A 42 4.76 -0.58 -2.67
C ALA A 42 4.19 -0.43 -4.09
N PHE A 43 4.23 0.78 -4.66
CA PHE A 43 3.75 1.00 -6.02
C PHE A 43 4.68 0.36 -7.04
N GLY A 44 6.00 0.58 -6.94
CA GLY A 44 6.97 0.08 -7.92
C GLY A 44 7.01 -1.44 -8.00
N MET A 45 7.12 -2.12 -6.85
CA MET A 45 7.14 -3.58 -6.81
C MET A 45 5.81 -4.18 -7.26
N THR A 46 4.68 -3.64 -6.78
CA THR A 46 3.36 -4.13 -7.20
C THR A 46 3.16 -3.92 -8.70
N TYR A 47 3.56 -2.78 -9.25
CA TYR A 47 3.48 -2.51 -10.68
C TYR A 47 4.32 -3.50 -11.50
N VAL A 48 5.56 -3.76 -11.08
CA VAL A 48 6.45 -4.72 -11.75
C VAL A 48 5.83 -6.12 -11.70
N LEU A 49 5.40 -6.59 -10.53
CA LEU A 49 4.77 -7.90 -10.38
C LEU A 49 3.50 -8.02 -11.20
N ALA A 50 2.61 -7.02 -11.13
CA ALA A 50 1.38 -7.01 -11.90
C ALA A 50 1.66 -7.04 -13.41
N LYS A 51 2.67 -6.31 -13.88
CA LYS A 51 3.04 -6.31 -15.30
C LYS A 51 3.62 -7.64 -15.76
N LEU A 52 4.43 -8.29 -14.92
CA LEU A 52 4.96 -9.63 -15.19
C LEU A 52 3.83 -10.68 -15.24
N LEU A 53 2.87 -10.61 -14.31
CA LEU A 53 1.70 -11.50 -14.32
C LEU A 53 0.80 -11.23 -15.54
N HIS A 54 0.59 -9.96 -15.88
CA HIS A 54 -0.20 -9.59 -17.05
C HIS A 54 0.42 -10.13 -18.35
N TRP A 55 1.76 -10.10 -18.48
CA TRP A 55 2.45 -10.67 -19.64
C TRP A 55 2.52 -12.18 -19.66
N SER A 56 2.58 -12.84 -18.51
CA SER A 56 2.73 -14.31 -18.45
C SER A 56 1.39 -15.04 -18.59
N MET A 57 0.35 -14.60 -17.87
CA MET A 57 -0.94 -15.30 -17.81
C MET A 57 -2.15 -14.40 -18.04
N GLY A 58 -1.98 -13.08 -18.02
CA GLY A 58 -3.09 -12.13 -18.06
C GLY A 58 -3.77 -12.00 -16.69
N LEU A 59 -4.05 -10.76 -16.27
CA LEU A 59 -4.66 -10.47 -14.96
C LEU A 59 -6.17 -10.17 -15.04
N ARG A 60 -6.71 -9.89 -16.23
CA ARG A 60 -8.12 -9.52 -16.44
C ARG A 60 -8.78 -10.58 -17.31
N VAL A 61 -10.02 -10.93 -16.97
CA VAL A 61 -10.86 -11.81 -17.78
C VAL A 61 -11.21 -11.17 -19.13
N SER A 62 -11.74 -11.96 -20.05
CA SER A 62 -12.20 -11.42 -21.33
C SER A 62 -13.40 -10.47 -21.15
N PRO A 63 -13.64 -9.53 -22.08
CA PRO A 63 -14.78 -8.60 -21.98
C PRO A 63 -16.14 -9.31 -21.90
N MET A 64 -16.28 -10.46 -22.58
CA MET A 64 -17.49 -11.26 -22.54
C MET A 64 -17.72 -11.89 -21.16
N GLU A 65 -16.68 -12.44 -20.54
CA GLU A 65 -16.77 -13.01 -19.18
C GLU A 65 -17.04 -11.94 -18.13
N GLU A 66 -16.54 -10.72 -18.34
CA GLU A 66 -16.83 -9.56 -17.51
C GLU A 66 -18.30 -9.09 -17.64
N GLU A 67 -18.85 -9.10 -18.86
CA GLU A 67 -20.25 -8.73 -19.13
C GLU A 67 -21.26 -9.76 -18.61
N VAL A 68 -20.97 -11.06 -18.75
CA VAL A 68 -21.80 -12.16 -18.23
C VAL A 68 -21.72 -12.24 -16.69
N GLY A 69 -20.63 -11.76 -16.10
CA GLY A 69 -20.37 -11.79 -14.66
C GLY A 69 -19.53 -12.98 -14.22
N LEU A 70 -18.58 -12.73 -13.31
CA LEU A 70 -17.60 -13.71 -12.84
C LEU A 70 -18.21 -14.89 -12.08
N ASP A 71 -19.36 -14.70 -11.44
CA ASP A 71 -20.08 -15.79 -10.77
C ASP A 71 -20.48 -16.85 -11.79
N ILE A 72 -21.03 -16.43 -12.94
CA ILE A 72 -21.47 -17.34 -13.99
C ILE A 72 -20.28 -17.84 -14.82
N SER A 73 -19.36 -16.95 -15.22
CA SER A 73 -18.27 -17.30 -16.13
C SER A 73 -17.14 -18.09 -15.47
N SER A 74 -16.80 -17.79 -14.21
CA SER A 74 -15.68 -18.44 -13.50
C SER A 74 -16.12 -19.47 -12.45
N HIS A 75 -17.32 -19.33 -11.87
CA HIS A 75 -17.78 -20.21 -10.78
C HIS A 75 -19.02 -21.05 -11.15
N GLY A 76 -19.71 -20.75 -12.25
CA GLY A 76 -20.92 -21.47 -12.68
C GLY A 76 -22.14 -21.22 -11.80
N GLU A 77 -22.12 -20.18 -10.97
CA GLU A 77 -23.14 -19.88 -9.98
C GLU A 77 -23.83 -18.53 -10.28
N ARG A 78 -25.05 -18.34 -9.76
CA ARG A 78 -25.71 -17.02 -9.72
C ARG A 78 -25.80 -16.57 -8.28
N SER A 79 -25.14 -15.47 -7.92
CA SER A 79 -25.15 -14.96 -6.54
C SER A 79 -26.54 -14.49 -6.07
N TYR A 80 -27.46 -14.16 -6.99
CA TYR A 80 -28.83 -13.77 -6.65
C TYR A 80 -29.84 -14.38 -7.65
N SER A 81 -30.96 -14.86 -7.10
CA SER A 81 -32.12 -15.45 -7.79
C SER A 81 -33.34 -14.56 -7.70
#